data_AF-A0A9P0ZTU1-F1
#
_entry.id   AF-A0A9P0ZTU1-F1
#
_cell.length_a   1.000
_cell.length_b   1.000
_cell.length_c   1.000
_cell.angle_alpha   90.00
_cell.angle_beta   90.00
_cell.angle_gamma   90.00
#
_symmetry.space_group_name_H-M   'P 1'
#
loop_
_entity.id
_entity.type
_entity.pdbx_description
1 polymer ?
#
loop_
_entity_poly.entity_id
_entity_poly.type
_entity_poly.pdbx_seq_one_letter_code
_entity_poly.pdbx_strand_id
1 'polypeptide(L)'
;MFLGKFSHPNLVKLLGYCWENKQFLLVYEYMQKGSLESHLFRSHLYVKSDVYGFGVVLLEIIIGMRVLDPSRPSHQCDLVNWAKPLLPDKNKLRNLMDPRLEHGYPFQAASQVAELIIRCLDPQCKLRPDMEQVLGKLKEISKLEMTPKDLKAQTKYLKDAQRRRRLQ
;
A
#
# COMPACT_ATOMS: atom_id res chain seq x y z
N MET A 1 39.87 -6.98 22.12
CA MET A 1 38.72 -6.51 21.31
C MET A 1 39.23 -6.04 19.95
N PHE A 2 38.87 -6.72 18.86
CA PHE A 2 39.43 -6.49 17.51
C PHE A 2 38.92 -5.21 16.82
N LEU A 3 37.76 -4.69 17.22
CA LEU A 3 37.07 -3.57 16.57
C LEU A 3 37.78 -2.21 16.73
N GLY A 4 38.53 -2.00 17.81
CA GLY A 4 39.26 -0.74 18.05
C GLY A 4 40.48 -0.52 17.13
N LYS A 5 40.85 -1.50 16.30
CA LYS A 5 41.99 -1.41 15.37
C LYS A 5 41.62 -0.84 14.00
N PHE A 6 40.33 -0.74 13.68
CA PHE A 6 39.89 -0.23 12.38
C PHE A 6 39.78 1.29 12.43
N SER A 7 40.77 1.96 11.85
CA SER A 7 40.75 3.40 11.60
C SER A 7 40.81 3.64 10.10
N HIS A 8 39.73 4.21 9.55
CA HIS A 8 39.63 4.52 8.13
C HIS A 8 38.77 5.78 7.97
N PRO A 9 39.09 6.70 7.04
CA PRO A 9 38.35 7.96 6.86
C PRO A 9 36.86 7.78 6.54
N ASN A 10 36.46 6.61 6.05
CA ASN A 10 35.06 6.29 5.71
C ASN A 10 34.37 5.35 6.72
N LEU A 11 34.97 5.11 7.89
CA LEU A 11 34.39 4.29 8.96
C LEU A 11 34.30 5.11 10.24
N VAL A 12 33.12 5.13 10.87
CA VAL A 12 32.89 5.86 12.13
C VAL A 12 33.76 5.26 13.23
N LYS A 13 34.61 6.09 13.83
CA LYS A 13 35.57 5.67 14.84
C LYS A 13 34.88 5.24 16.14
N LEU A 14 35.14 4.01 16.55
CA LEU A 14 34.78 3.53 17.90
C LEU A 14 35.76 4.13 18.92
N LEU A 15 35.25 4.89 19.88
CA LEU A 15 36.01 5.52 20.95
C LEU A 15 36.15 4.60 22.17
N GLY A 16 35.14 3.76 22.45
CA GLY A 16 35.17 2.88 23.61
C GLY A 16 33.92 2.00 23.73
N TYR A 17 33.87 1.21 24.78
CA TYR A 17 32.71 0.39 25.12
C TYR A 17 32.58 0.30 26.64
N CYS A 18 31.36 0.02 27.11
CA CYS A 18 31.09 -0.31 28.49
C CYS A 18 30.32 -1.64 28.54
N TRP A 19 30.69 -2.52 29.46
CA TRP A 19 29.96 -3.74 29.75
C TRP A 19 29.73 -3.81 31.25
N GLU A 20 28.52 -3.49 31.69
CA GLU A 20 28.16 -3.51 33.11
C GLU A 20 26.68 -3.89 33.27
N ASN A 21 26.32 -4.66 34.30
CA ASN A 21 24.93 -5.02 34.60
C ASN A 21 24.13 -5.62 33.42
N LYS A 22 24.76 -6.45 32.57
CA LYS A 22 24.20 -7.00 31.32
C LYS A 22 23.83 -5.95 30.26
N GLN A 23 24.28 -4.71 30.43
CA GLN A 23 24.19 -3.68 29.40
C GLN A 23 25.52 -3.56 28.68
N PHE A 24 25.44 -3.53 27.36
CA PHE A 24 26.58 -3.31 26.48
C PHE A 24 26.38 -2.00 25.73
N LEU A 25 27.30 -1.06 25.96
CA LEU A 25 27.29 0.25 25.34
C LEU A 25 28.53 0.40 24.46
N LEU A 26 28.36 1.04 23.30
CA LEU A 26 29.44 1.40 22.40
C LEU A 26 29.46 2.91 22.26
N VAL A 27 30.65 3.50 22.42
CA VAL A 27 30.87 4.94 22.33
C VAL A 27 31.58 5.21 21.02
N TYR A 28 30.96 5.98 20.13
CA TYR A 28 31.50 6.35 18.82
C TYR A 28 31.76 7.85 18.75
N GLU A 29 32.56 8.28 17.79
CA GLU A 29 32.66 9.70 17.46
C GLU A 29 31.31 10.26 17.00
N TYR A 30 31.01 11.48 17.42
CA TYR A 30 29.75 12.13 17.09
C TYR A 30 29.77 12.67 15.65
N MET A 31 28.85 12.17 14.82
CA MET A 31 28.67 12.65 13.45
C MET A 31 27.69 13.84 13.44
N GLN A 32 28.20 15.07 13.43
CA GLN A 32 27.40 16.30 13.54
C GLN A 32 26.30 16.43 12.48
N LYS A 33 26.53 15.88 11.29
CA LYS A 33 25.57 15.85 10.19
C LYS A 33 24.71 14.58 10.19
N GLY A 34 24.59 13.87 11.32
CA GLY A 34 23.71 12.70 11.42
C GLY A 34 23.93 11.65 10.33
N SER A 35 22.88 10.88 10.05
CA SER A 35 22.89 9.88 8.98
C SER A 35 22.66 10.51 7.61
N LEU A 36 23.18 9.84 6.57
CA LEU A 36 22.83 10.14 5.18
C LEU A 36 21.32 10.08 4.95
N GLU A 37 20.63 9.17 5.66
CA GLU A 37 19.18 9.07 5.71
C GLU A 37 18.51 10.40 6.09
N SER A 38 19.00 11.10 7.12
CA SER A 38 18.44 12.39 7.56
C SER A 38 18.59 13.49 6.50
N HIS A 39 19.59 13.36 5.63
CA HIS A 39 19.91 14.34 4.58
C HIS A 39 19.20 14.03 3.27
N LEU A 40 18.95 12.76 2.98
CA LEU A 40 18.25 12.30 1.77
C LEU A 40 16.74 12.22 1.99
N PHE A 41 16.31 11.81 3.18
CA PHE A 41 14.93 11.49 3.51
C PHE A 41 14.48 12.29 4.74
N ARG A 42 13.95 13.51 4.54
CA ARG A 42 13.19 14.20 5.59
C ARG A 42 12.02 13.29 6.00
N SER A 43 11.82 13.05 7.30
CA SER A 43 10.82 12.15 7.93
C SER A 43 9.44 12.05 7.26
N HIS A 44 8.96 13.09 6.58
CA HIS A 44 7.73 13.07 5.78
C HIS A 44 7.78 12.08 4.61
N LEU A 45 8.96 11.79 4.05
CA LEU A 45 9.13 10.84 2.95
C LEU A 45 8.85 9.39 3.40
N TYR A 46 9.15 9.04 4.66
CA TYR A 46 8.81 7.75 5.27
C TYR A 46 7.31 7.61 5.53
N VAL A 47 6.69 8.59 6.21
CA VAL A 47 5.22 8.56 6.46
C VAL A 47 4.43 8.49 5.15
N LYS A 48 4.89 9.21 4.11
CA LYS A 48 4.27 9.14 2.78
C LYS A 48 4.63 7.85 2.02
N SER A 49 5.70 7.15 2.40
CA SER A 49 5.97 5.78 1.94
C SER A 49 4.99 4.78 2.57
N ASP A 50 4.63 4.95 3.84
CA ASP A 50 3.60 4.12 4.48
C ASP A 50 2.23 4.33 3.84
N VAL A 51 1.88 5.57 3.48
CA VAL A 51 0.64 5.86 2.74
C VAL A 51 0.65 5.16 1.37
N TYR A 52 1.79 5.17 0.68
CA TYR A 52 1.93 4.45 -0.59
C TYR A 52 1.75 2.94 -0.39
N GLY A 53 2.46 2.36 0.58
CA GLY A 53 2.32 0.94 0.92
C GLY A 53 0.89 0.56 1.30
N PHE A 54 0.19 1.40 2.03
CA PHE A 54 -1.21 1.21 2.36
C PHE A 54 -2.11 1.28 1.11
N GLY A 55 -1.84 2.20 0.19
CA GLY A 55 -2.51 2.25 -1.11
C GLY A 55 -2.32 0.97 -1.94
N VAL A 56 -1.13 0.38 -1.87
CA VAL A 56 -0.82 -0.92 -2.51
C VAL A 56 -1.64 -2.05 -1.88
N VAL A 57 -1.73 -2.08 -0.55
CA VAL A 57 -2.54 -3.08 0.18
C VAL A 57 -4.02 -2.93 -0.15
N LEU A 58 -4.56 -1.71 -0.18
CA LEU A 58 -5.95 -1.47 -0.59
C LEU A 58 -6.21 -1.95 -2.03
N LEU A 59 -5.27 -1.71 -2.94
CA LEU A 59 -5.34 -2.20 -4.32
C LEU A 59 -5.39 -3.74 -4.36
N GLU A 60 -4.51 -4.40 -3.62
CA GLU A 60 -4.50 -5.87 -3.49
C GLU A 60 -5.84 -6.41 -2.98
N ILE A 61 -6.42 -5.76 -1.96
CA ILE A 61 -7.69 -6.17 -1.36
C ILE A 61 -8.84 -6.07 -2.36
N ILE A 62 -8.97 -4.94 -3.08
CA ILE A 62 -10.14 -4.74 -3.96
C ILE A 62 -10.07 -5.56 -5.24
N ILE A 63 -8.87 -5.89 -5.73
CA ILE A 63 -8.67 -6.69 -6.95
C ILE A 63 -8.57 -8.18 -6.63
N GLY A 64 -8.10 -8.54 -5.43
CA GLY A 64 -7.91 -9.93 -5.02
C GLY A 64 -6.68 -10.61 -5.64
N MET A 65 -5.77 -9.83 -6.23
CA MET A 65 -4.59 -10.30 -6.94
C MET A 65 -3.31 -9.83 -6.23
N ARG A 66 -2.28 -10.68 -6.20
CA ARG A 66 -0.95 -10.30 -5.71
C ARG A 66 -0.41 -9.09 -6.49
N VAL A 67 0.19 -8.14 -5.78
CA VAL A 67 0.70 -6.91 -6.38
C VAL A 67 1.90 -7.17 -7.29
N LEU A 68 2.79 -8.06 -6.87
CA LEU A 68 3.93 -8.51 -7.65
C LEU A 68 3.76 -9.99 -7.98
N ASP A 69 3.71 -10.31 -9.26
CA ASP A 69 3.50 -11.67 -9.73
C ASP A 69 4.29 -11.92 -11.03
N PRO A 70 5.51 -12.48 -10.94
CA PRO A 70 6.36 -12.76 -12.09
C PRO A 70 5.76 -13.77 -13.08
N SER A 71 4.73 -14.52 -12.68
CA SER A 71 4.07 -15.49 -13.56
C SER A 71 3.08 -14.85 -14.54
N ARG A 72 2.71 -13.57 -14.32
CA ARG A 72 1.82 -12.82 -15.20
C ARG A 72 2.56 -12.28 -16.43
N PRO A 73 1.83 -11.93 -17.50
CA PRO A 73 2.40 -11.19 -18.62
C PRO A 73 3.17 -9.94 -18.14
N SER A 74 4.25 -9.58 -18.82
CA SER A 74 5.16 -8.50 -18.41
C SER A 74 4.46 -7.19 -18.00
N HIS A 75 3.38 -6.81 -18.70
CA HIS A 75 2.60 -5.60 -18.42
C HIS A 75 1.63 -5.70 -17.23
N GLN A 76 1.44 -6.89 -16.65
CA GLN A 76 0.59 -7.20 -15.48
C GLN A 76 1.38 -7.69 -14.26
N CYS A 77 2.70 -7.86 -14.42
CA CYS A 77 3.60 -8.30 -13.35
C CYS A 77 3.59 -7.32 -12.17
N ASP A 78 3.57 -6.01 -12.46
CA ASP A 78 3.33 -4.95 -11.49
C ASP A 78 1.87 -4.50 -11.57
N LEU A 79 1.10 -4.91 -10.56
CA LEU A 79 -0.33 -4.60 -10.47
C LEU A 79 -0.58 -3.09 -10.33
N VAL A 80 0.30 -2.33 -9.68
CA VAL A 80 0.11 -0.88 -9.50
C VAL A 80 0.14 -0.19 -10.86
N ASN A 81 1.18 -0.47 -11.66
CA ASN A 81 1.34 0.13 -12.98
C ASN A 81 0.22 -0.27 -13.94
N TRP A 82 -0.26 -1.51 -13.84
CA TRP A 82 -1.33 -2.02 -14.69
C TRP A 82 -2.73 -1.51 -14.29
N ALA A 83 -3.06 -1.55 -13.00
CA ALA A 83 -4.42 -1.29 -12.52
C ALA A 83 -4.72 0.20 -12.39
N LYS A 84 -3.75 1.01 -11.98
CA LYS A 84 -3.95 2.45 -11.74
C LYS A 84 -4.62 3.22 -12.89
N PRO A 85 -4.27 3.04 -14.18
CA PRO A 85 -4.97 3.72 -15.28
C PRO A 85 -6.42 3.23 -15.51
N LEU A 86 -6.81 2.08 -14.93
CA LEU A 86 -8.14 1.49 -15.09
C LEU A 86 -9.10 1.94 -13.98
N LEU A 87 -8.57 2.30 -12.79
CA LEU A 87 -9.34 2.70 -11.61
C LEU A 87 -10.30 3.90 -11.82
N PRO A 88 -9.97 4.95 -12.62
CA PRO A 88 -10.87 6.10 -12.80
C PRO A 88 -12.13 5.78 -13.60
N ASP A 89 -12.07 4.77 -14.48
CA ASP A 89 -13.19 4.40 -15.34
C ASP A 89 -14.11 3.42 -14.61
N LYS A 90 -15.37 3.81 -14.43
CA LYS A 90 -16.35 3.02 -13.67
C LYS A 90 -16.63 1.64 -14.27
N ASN A 91 -16.63 1.52 -15.60
CA ASN A 91 -16.88 0.26 -16.27
C ASN A 91 -15.69 -0.68 -16.12
N LYS A 92 -14.47 -0.14 -16.28
CA LYS A 92 -13.24 -0.91 -16.07
C LYS A 92 -13.07 -1.31 -14.61
N LEU A 93 -13.33 -0.40 -13.68
CA LEU A 93 -13.30 -0.67 -12.24
C LEU A 93 -14.24 -1.84 -11.89
N ARG A 94 -15.47 -1.85 -12.41
CA ARG A 94 -16.43 -2.93 -12.14
C ARG A 94 -15.90 -4.31 -12.54
N ASN A 95 -15.10 -4.38 -13.61
CA ASN A 95 -14.48 -5.62 -14.08
C ASN A 95 -13.17 -5.96 -13.33
N LEU A 96 -12.57 -4.97 -12.69
CA LEU A 96 -11.31 -5.11 -11.94
C LEU A 96 -11.53 -5.66 -10.52
N MET A 97 -12.72 -5.42 -9.95
CA MET A 97 -13.06 -5.86 -8.58
C MET A 97 -12.96 -7.39 -8.47
N ASP A 98 -12.46 -7.85 -7.32
CA ASP A 98 -12.29 -9.27 -7.02
C ASP A 98 -13.61 -10.02 -7.29
N PRO A 99 -13.61 -10.98 -8.24
CA PRO A 99 -14.81 -11.76 -8.56
C PRO A 99 -15.40 -12.50 -7.35
N ARG A 100 -14.58 -12.82 -6.35
CA ARG A 100 -15.02 -13.50 -5.11
C ARG A 100 -15.88 -12.62 -4.20
N LEU A 101 -15.91 -11.30 -4.44
CA LEU A 101 -16.85 -10.41 -3.77
C LEU A 101 -18.27 -10.54 -4.31
N GLU A 102 -18.48 -11.24 -5.43
CA GLU A 102 -19.78 -11.56 -6.03
C GLU A 102 -20.71 -10.34 -6.22
N HIS A 103 -20.14 -9.15 -6.45
CA HIS A 103 -20.85 -7.86 -6.45
C HIS A 103 -21.64 -7.54 -5.16
N GLY A 104 -21.28 -8.15 -4.03
CA GLY A 104 -21.84 -7.89 -2.71
C GLY A 104 -21.23 -6.67 -2.02
N TYR A 105 -21.12 -5.56 -2.75
CA TYR A 105 -20.60 -4.31 -2.23
C TYR A 105 -21.32 -3.11 -2.87
N PRO A 106 -21.42 -1.96 -2.16
CA PRO A 106 -21.90 -0.73 -2.77
C PRO A 106 -20.92 -0.26 -3.84
N PHE A 107 -21.38 -0.08 -5.08
CA PHE A 107 -20.48 0.34 -6.16
C PHE A 107 -19.89 1.75 -5.91
N GLN A 108 -20.65 2.62 -5.23
CA GLN A 108 -20.15 3.92 -4.80
C GLN A 108 -18.99 3.82 -3.81
N ALA A 109 -19.02 2.82 -2.90
CA ALA A 109 -17.91 2.57 -1.99
C ALA A 109 -16.66 2.13 -2.76
N ALA A 110 -16.80 1.17 -3.68
CA ALA A 110 -15.71 0.73 -4.54
C ALA A 110 -15.10 1.90 -5.35
N SER A 111 -15.94 2.77 -5.92
CA SER A 111 -15.49 3.95 -6.66
C SER A 111 -14.70 4.94 -5.78
N GLN A 112 -15.12 5.15 -4.53
CA GLN A 112 -14.40 6.05 -3.62
C GLN A 112 -13.11 5.42 -3.08
N VAL A 113 -13.08 4.11 -2.88
CA VAL A 113 -11.84 3.38 -2.54
C VAL A 113 -10.84 3.48 -3.70
N ALA A 114 -11.29 3.31 -4.94
CA ALA A 114 -10.44 3.45 -6.13
C ALA A 114 -9.81 4.86 -6.22
N GLU A 115 -10.59 5.91 -5.97
CA GLU A 115 -10.09 7.29 -5.91
C GLU A 115 -9.06 7.48 -4.77
N LEU A 116 -9.33 6.92 -3.59
CA LEU A 116 -8.40 6.96 -2.47
C LEU A 116 -7.07 6.25 -2.81
N ILE A 117 -7.13 5.09 -3.46
CA ILE A 117 -5.96 4.34 -3.92
C ILE A 117 -5.14 5.17 -4.91
N ILE A 118 -5.78 5.81 -5.90
CA ILE A 118 -5.08 6.66 -6.89
C ILE A 118 -4.26 7.75 -6.18
N ARG A 119 -4.85 8.42 -5.18
CA ARG A 119 -4.16 9.46 -4.40
C ARG A 119 -3.05 8.91 -3.51
N CYS A 120 -3.25 7.75 -2.88
CA CYS A 120 -2.21 7.12 -2.05
C CYS A 120 -1.00 6.67 -2.90
N LEU A 121 -1.25 6.21 -4.13
CA LEU A 121 -0.25 5.74 -5.07
C LEU A 121 0.35 6.86 -5.94
N ASP A 122 0.16 8.13 -5.59
CA ASP A 122 0.71 9.24 -6.37
C ASP A 122 2.27 9.19 -6.37
N PRO A 123 2.95 9.31 -7.51
CA PRO A 123 4.41 9.36 -7.54
C PRO A 123 4.98 10.50 -6.69
N GLN A 124 4.27 11.63 -6.63
CA GLN A 124 4.65 12.78 -5.83
C GLN A 124 4.17 12.60 -4.39
N CYS A 125 5.10 12.35 -3.46
CA CYS A 125 4.80 12.17 -2.04
C CYS A 125 4.00 13.32 -1.40
N LYS A 126 4.13 14.54 -1.92
CA LYS A 126 3.41 15.73 -1.44
C LYS A 126 1.91 15.71 -1.79
N LEU A 127 1.54 15.03 -2.87
CA LEU A 127 0.15 14.91 -3.32
C LEU A 127 -0.59 13.77 -2.62
N ARG A 128 0.15 12.84 -2.02
CA ARG A 128 -0.45 11.78 -1.21
C ARG A 128 -1.12 12.38 0.04
N PRO A 129 -2.28 11.89 0.47
CA PRO A 129 -2.91 12.29 1.72
C PRO A 129 -2.04 11.89 2.93
N ASP A 130 -2.31 12.42 4.10
CA ASP A 130 -1.81 11.83 5.36
C ASP A 130 -2.72 10.68 5.83
N MET A 131 -2.28 9.90 6.81
CA MET A 131 -3.04 8.75 7.29
C MET A 131 -4.33 9.13 8.03
N GLU A 132 -4.42 10.34 8.58
CA GLU A 132 -5.65 10.84 9.20
C GLU A 132 -6.73 11.09 8.14
N GLN A 133 -6.36 11.73 7.03
CA GLN A 133 -7.20 11.91 5.85
C GLN A 133 -7.62 10.58 5.22
N VAL A 134 -6.70 9.62 5.12
CA VAL A 134 -6.99 8.25 4.64
C VAL A 134 -8.04 7.59 5.53
N LEU A 135 -7.84 7.61 6.86
CA LEU A 135 -8.77 7.02 7.81
C LEU A 135 -10.13 7.71 7.79
N GLY A 136 -10.15 9.04 7.74
CA GLY A 136 -11.38 9.82 7.61
C GLY A 136 -12.18 9.41 6.38
N LYS A 137 -11.51 9.28 5.23
CA LYS A 137 -12.16 8.86 3.98
C LYS A 137 -12.67 7.42 4.05
N LEU A 138 -11.91 6.49 4.63
CA LEU A 138 -12.36 5.11 4.80
C LEU A 138 -13.56 5.00 5.74
N LYS A 139 -13.62 5.81 6.81
CA LYS A 139 -14.78 5.88 7.70
C LYS A 139 -16.03 6.38 6.97
N GLU A 140 -15.91 7.37 6.09
CA GLU A 140 -17.02 7.81 5.24
C GLU A 140 -17.49 6.68 4.31
N ILE A 141 -16.54 6.01 3.65
CA ILE A 141 -16.83 4.91 2.72
C ILE A 141 -17.54 3.76 3.43
N SER A 142 -17.14 3.43 4.66
CA SER A 142 -17.73 2.33 5.44
C SER A 142 -19.21 2.54 5.79
N LYS A 143 -19.70 3.79 5.71
CA LYS A 143 -21.11 4.14 5.97
C LYS A 143 -21.99 4.01 4.72
N LEU A 144 -21.42 3.67 3.56
CA LEU A 144 -22.17 3.53 2.32
C LEU A 144 -22.85 2.17 2.27
N GLU A 145 -24.13 2.17 1.98
CA GLU A 145 -24.96 0.97 1.88
C GLU A 145 -25.24 0.58 0.43
N MET A 146 -25.57 -0.69 0.20
CA MET A 146 -25.94 -1.15 -1.14
C MET A 146 -27.22 -0.46 -1.62
N THR A 147 -27.18 0.08 -2.85
CA THR A 147 -28.37 0.67 -3.45
C THR A 147 -29.28 -0.41 -4.04
N PRO A 148 -30.57 -0.11 -4.31
CA PRO A 148 -31.45 -1.03 -5.03
C PRO A 148 -30.89 -1.46 -6.41
N LYS A 149 -30.06 -0.61 -7.04
CA LYS A 149 -29.39 -0.94 -8.31
C LYS A 149 -28.29 -1.98 -8.09
N ASP A 150 -27.53 -1.84 -7.01
CA ASP A 150 -26.45 -2.78 -6.67
C ASP A 150 -27.03 -4.16 -6.29
N LEU A 151 -28.08 -4.19 -5.47
CA LEU A 151 -28.77 -5.43 -5.09
C LEU A 151 -29.33 -6.18 -6.32
N LYS A 152 -29.92 -5.45 -7.27
CA LYS A 152 -30.37 -6.04 -8.55
C LYS A 152 -29.22 -6.60 -9.37
N ALA A 153 -28.09 -5.89 -9.44
CA ALA A 153 -26.90 -6.34 -10.15
C ALA A 153 -26.30 -7.61 -9.53
N GLN A 154 -26.19 -7.64 -8.20
CA GLN A 154 -25.74 -8.80 -7.43
C GLN A 154 -26.66 -10.00 -7.63
N THR A 155 -27.98 -9.81 -7.49
CA THR A 155 -28.97 -10.88 -7.69
C THR A 155 -28.88 -11.47 -9.10
N LYS A 156 -28.72 -10.63 -10.11
CA LYS A 156 -28.53 -11.07 -11.50
C LYS A 156 -27.26 -11.91 -11.64
N TYR A 157 -26.13 -11.41 -11.13
CA TYR A 157 -24.85 -12.11 -11.15
C TYR A 157 -24.93 -13.48 -10.49
N LEU A 158 -25.53 -13.58 -9.30
CA LEU A 158 -25.68 -14.84 -8.57
C LEU A 158 -26.53 -15.86 -9.34
N LYS A 159 -27.63 -15.42 -9.96
CA LYS A 159 -28.46 -16.29 -10.81
C LYS A 159 -27.66 -16.80 -12.03
N ASP A 160 -26.91 -15.92 -12.69
CA ASP A 160 -26.08 -16.28 -13.83
C ASP A 160 -24.96 -17.26 -13.44
N ALA A 161 -24.31 -17.04 -12.28
CA ALA A 161 -23.29 -17.92 -11.74
C ALA A 161 -23.83 -19.31 -11.37
N GLN A 162 -25.00 -19.38 -10.73
CA GLN A 162 -25.70 -20.63 -10.43
C GLN A 162 -26.04 -21.41 -11.71
N ARG A 163 -26.47 -20.72 -12.77
CA ARG A 163 -26.75 -21.34 -14.07
C ARG A 163 -25.50 -21.96 -14.68
N ARG A 164 -24.36 -21.28 -14.62
CA ARG A 164 -23.07 -21.81 -15.12
C ARG A 164 -22.63 -23.07 -14.37
N ARG A 165 -22.79 -23.10 -13.04
CA ARG A 165 -22.45 -24.27 -12.21
C ARG A 165 -23.33 -25.50 -12.48
N ARG A 166 -24.55 -25.32 -13.00
CA ARG A 166 -25.44 -26.43 -13.38
C ARG A 166 -25.16 -27.00 -14.78
N LEU A 167 -24.30 -26.34 -15.56
CA LEU A 167 -23.93 -26.74 -16.92
C LEU A 167 -22.53 -27.37 -16.99
N GLN A 168 -21.87 -27.52 -15.84
CA GLN A 168 -20.59 -28.24 -15.66
C GLN A 168 -20.86 -29.49 -14.84
#